data_AF-A0A9Q0ZVL5-F1
#
_entry.id   AF-A0A9Q0ZVL5-F1
#
_cell.length_a   1.000
_cell.length_b   1.000
_cell.length_c   1.000
_cell.angle_alpha   90.00
_cell.angle_beta   90.00
_cell.angle_gamma   90.00
#
_symmetry.space_group_name_H-M   'P 1'
#
loop_
_entity.id
_entity.type
_entity.pdbx_description
1 polymer ?
#
loop_
_entity_poly.entity_id
_entity_poly.type
_entity_poly.pdbx_seq_one_letter_code
_entity_poly.pdbx_strand_id
1 'polypeptide(L)'
;MLSQTWKAMAMAALVVQLCIFMGVESSLPHPDKIARLPGQPHVGFQQFSGYVTVDGIKNRALFYYFVEAELDQASKPLVLWLNGGPGCSSLGVGAFSENGPFRPNGRVLIRNEHSWNREANMLYLETPVGVGFSYATDSSSYVAVDDEAT
;
A
#
# COMPACT_ATOMS: atom_id res chain seq x y z
N MET A 1 -51.17 4.73 30.65
CA MET A 1 -50.53 5.84 29.90
C MET A 1 -49.16 6.08 30.50
N LEU A 2 -48.07 5.77 29.78
CA LEU A 2 -46.71 6.09 30.24
C LEU A 2 -46.54 7.61 30.30
N SER A 3 -45.94 8.11 31.38
CA SER A 3 -45.74 9.54 31.59
C SER A 3 -44.88 10.13 30.48
N GLN A 4 -45.12 11.39 30.13
CA GLN A 4 -44.35 12.12 29.12
C GLN A 4 -42.85 12.14 29.46
N THR A 5 -42.53 12.14 30.76
CA THR A 5 -41.16 12.08 31.29
C THR A 5 -40.46 10.76 30.98
N TRP A 6 -41.14 9.61 31.06
CA TRP A 6 -40.55 8.31 30.70
C TRP A 6 -40.21 8.22 29.22
N LYS A 7 -41.09 8.74 28.36
CA LYS A 7 -40.85 8.78 26.91
C LYS A 7 -39.64 9.66 26.57
N ALA A 8 -39.50 10.81 27.24
CA ALA A 8 -38.36 11.70 27.06
C ALA A 8 -37.04 11.06 27.51
N MET A 9 -37.02 10.36 28.65
CA MET A 9 -35.84 9.65 29.14
C MET A 9 -35.44 8.49 28.21
N ALA A 10 -36.41 7.73 27.71
CA ALA A 10 -36.15 6.64 26.76
C ALA A 10 -35.57 7.16 25.44
N MET A 11 -36.08 8.28 24.92
CA MET A 11 -35.55 8.92 23.72
C MET A 11 -34.14 9.46 23.93
N ALA A 12 -33.87 10.09 25.08
CA ALA A 12 -32.52 10.57 25.41
C ALA A 12 -31.52 9.41 25.52
N ALA A 13 -31.89 8.32 26.17
CA ALA A 13 -31.07 7.11 26.24
C ALA A 13 -30.81 6.50 24.85
N LEU A 14 -31.82 6.47 23.98
CA LEU A 14 -31.68 5.98 22.60
C LEU A 14 -30.73 6.87 21.77
N VAL A 15 -30.83 8.19 21.90
CA VAL A 15 -29.94 9.14 21.22
C VAL A 15 -28.51 8.99 21.73
N VAL A 16 -28.31 8.88 23.04
CA VAL A 16 -26.98 8.64 23.62
C VAL A 16 -26.40 7.31 23.15
N GLN A 17 -27.20 6.25 23.10
CA GLN A 17 -26.78 4.95 22.57
C GLN A 17 -26.38 5.07 21.09
N LEU A 18 -27.16 5.76 20.25
CA LEU A 18 -26.84 6.02 18.84
C LEU A 18 -25.56 6.85 18.69
N CYS A 19 -25.33 7.85 19.54
CA CYS A 19 -24.11 8.65 19.52
C CYS A 19 -22.87 7.84 19.92
N ILE A 20 -23.01 6.87 20.83
CA ILE A 20 -21.93 5.95 21.20
C ILE A 20 -21.61 4.98 20.05
N PHE A 21 -22.62 4.52 19.29
CA PHE A 21 -22.42 3.71 18.08
C PHE A 21 -21.85 4.50 16.89
N MET A 22 -22.08 5.82 16.84
CA MET A 22 -21.46 6.72 15.85
C MET A 22 -20.08 7.24 16.30
N GLY A 23 -19.39 6.53 17.21
CA GLY A 23 -17.97 6.78 17.45
C GLY A 23 -17.23 6.70 16.13
N VAL A 24 -16.97 7.86 15.53
CA VAL A 24 -16.18 8.00 14.32
C VAL A 24 -14.78 7.55 14.69
N GLU A 25 -14.42 6.32 14.29
CA GLU A 25 -13.03 5.92 14.23
C GLU A 25 -12.36 6.81 13.18
N SER A 26 -11.85 7.96 13.63
CA SER A 26 -10.89 8.74 12.85
C SER A 26 -9.58 7.95 12.88
N SER A 27 -9.47 6.93 12.03
CA SER A 27 -8.17 6.29 11.79
C SER A 27 -7.29 7.35 11.13
N LEU A 28 -6.17 7.69 11.78
CA LEU A 28 -5.13 8.45 11.11
C LEU A 28 -4.76 7.69 9.84
N PRO A 29 -4.53 8.38 8.70
CA PRO A 29 -4.04 7.70 7.50
C PRO A 29 -2.83 6.86 7.87
N HIS A 30 -2.84 5.60 7.44
CA HIS A 30 -1.69 4.71 7.64
C HIS A 30 -0.42 5.45 7.20
N PRO A 31 0.69 5.41 7.96
CA PRO A 31 1.86 6.25 7.70
C PRO A 31 2.43 6.09 6.28
N ASP A 32 2.28 4.88 5.72
CA ASP A 32 2.76 4.55 4.38
C ASP A 32 1.74 4.88 3.27
N LYS A 33 0.54 5.37 3.60
CA LYS A 33 -0.51 5.65 2.62
C LYS A 33 -0.09 6.83 1.73
N ILE A 34 -0.03 6.57 0.43
CA ILE A 34 0.23 7.59 -0.57
C ILE A 34 -1.08 8.31 -0.88
N ALA A 35 -1.17 9.59 -0.49
CA ALA A 35 -2.33 10.42 -0.81
C ALA A 35 -2.49 10.62 -2.32
N ARG A 36 -1.40 10.99 -3.01
CA ARG A 36 -1.33 11.14 -4.47
C ARG A 36 0.13 11.22 -4.93
N LEU A 37 0.48 10.53 -6.01
CA LEU A 37 1.76 10.65 -6.69
C LEU A 37 1.80 11.92 -7.56
N PRO A 38 2.97 12.56 -7.73
CA PRO A 38 3.13 13.67 -8.66
C PRO A 38 2.69 13.27 -10.09
N GLY A 39 1.84 14.09 -10.71
CA GLY A 39 1.35 13.84 -12.07
C GLY A 39 0.36 12.66 -12.20
N GLN A 40 -0.13 12.11 -11.09
CA GLN A 40 -1.09 10.99 -11.10
C GLN A 40 -2.49 11.42 -11.57
N PRO A 41 -3.17 10.62 -12.43
CA PRO A 41 -4.58 10.80 -12.72
C PRO A 41 -5.44 10.45 -11.50
N HIS A 42 -6.72 10.82 -11.51
CA HIS A 42 -7.64 10.41 -10.46
C HIS A 42 -7.86 8.89 -10.47
N VAL A 43 -7.81 8.26 -9.29
CA VAL A 43 -8.05 6.82 -9.10
C VAL A 43 -8.89 6.56 -7.85
N GLY A 44 -9.57 5.42 -7.81
CA GLY A 44 -10.41 5.00 -6.68
C GLY A 44 -9.76 4.00 -5.73
N PHE A 45 -8.63 3.39 -6.10
CA PHE A 45 -7.90 2.44 -5.26
C PHE A 45 -6.91 3.16 -4.33
N GLN A 46 -6.57 2.52 -3.22
CA GLN A 46 -5.53 3.00 -2.32
C GLN A 46 -4.17 2.46 -2.72
N GLN A 47 -3.13 3.20 -2.34
CA GLN A 47 -1.75 2.87 -2.62
C GLN A 47 -0.89 3.26 -1.43
N PHE A 48 0.15 2.47 -1.20
CA PHE A 48 1.01 2.56 -0.04
C PHE A 48 2.45 2.33 -0.47
N SER A 49 3.39 2.99 0.21
CA SER A 49 4.81 2.69 0.05
C SER A 49 5.53 2.93 1.35
N GLY A 50 6.48 2.06 1.65
CA GLY A 50 7.28 2.17 2.85
C GLY A 50 8.37 1.12 2.88
N TYR A 51 8.83 0.81 4.08
CA TYR A 51 9.96 -0.08 4.30
C TYR A 51 9.59 -1.22 5.24
N VAL A 52 9.98 -2.43 4.86
CA VAL A 52 9.94 -3.61 5.75
C VAL A 52 11.36 -3.88 6.22
N THR A 53 11.60 -3.78 7.52
CA THR A 53 12.89 -4.12 8.13
C THR A 53 13.04 -5.64 8.18
N VAL A 54 14.07 -6.17 7.53
CA VAL A 54 14.35 -7.62 7.44
C VAL A 54 15.54 -8.06 8.28
N ASP A 55 16.38 -7.13 8.74
CA ASP A 55 17.44 -7.36 9.73
C ASP A 55 17.63 -6.08 10.55
N GLY A 56 17.22 -6.11 11.82
CA GLY A 56 17.33 -4.97 12.72
C GLY A 56 18.76 -4.71 13.23
N ILE A 57 19.66 -5.67 13.13
CA ILE A 57 21.05 -5.51 13.59
C ILE A 57 21.87 -4.82 12.50
N LYS A 58 21.69 -5.22 11.24
CA LYS A 58 22.36 -4.61 10.07
C LYS A 58 21.57 -3.45 9.45
N ASN A 59 20.42 -3.10 10.04
CA ASN A 59 19.41 -2.18 9.52
C ASN A 59 19.15 -2.40 8.02
N ARG A 60 18.80 -3.63 7.66
CA ARG A 60 18.41 -3.99 6.29
C ARG A 60 16.91 -3.75 6.15
N ALA A 61 16.53 -2.94 5.17
CA ALA A 61 15.15 -2.60 4.89
C ALA A 61 14.84 -2.75 3.39
N LEU A 62 13.75 -3.44 3.09
CA LEU A 62 13.24 -3.57 1.72
C LEU A 62 12.14 -2.56 1.48
N PHE A 63 12.25 -1.80 0.39
CA PHE A 63 11.20 -0.89 -0.06
C PHE A 63 10.09 -1.69 -0.74
N TYR A 64 8.85 -1.31 -0.46
CA TYR A 64 7.68 -1.86 -1.13
C TYR A 64 6.79 -0.75 -1.70
N TYR A 65 6.08 -1.09 -2.77
CA TYR A 65 4.96 -0.34 -3.27
C TYR A 65 3.76 -1.27 -3.41
N PHE A 66 2.68 -0.94 -2.71
CA PHE A 66 1.46 -1.72 -2.65
C PHE A 66 0.32 -0.92 -3.26
N VAL A 67 -0.44 -1.53 -4.15
CA VAL A 67 -1.65 -0.96 -4.74
C VAL A 67 -2.79 -1.93 -4.54
N GLU A 68 -3.88 -1.45 -3.95
CA GLU A 68 -5.07 -2.26 -3.80
C GLU A 68 -5.71 -2.55 -5.15
N ALA A 69 -6.55 -3.59 -5.17
CA ALA A 69 -7.40 -3.87 -6.29
C ALA A 69 -8.34 -2.69 -6.58
N GLU A 70 -8.70 -2.46 -7.85
CA GLU A 70 -9.57 -1.34 -8.23
C GLU A 70 -10.99 -1.48 -7.67
N LEU A 71 -11.48 -2.72 -7.54
CA LEU A 71 -12.81 -3.08 -7.08
C LEU A 71 -12.73 -4.24 -6.08
N ASP A 72 -13.62 -4.21 -5.08
CA ASP A 72 -13.82 -5.28 -4.09
C ASP A 72 -12.51 -5.80 -3.45
N GLN A 73 -11.63 -4.87 -3.06
CA GLN A 73 -10.23 -5.15 -2.67
C GLN A 73 -10.10 -6.24 -1.61
N ALA A 74 -10.99 -6.23 -0.62
CA ALA A 74 -11.02 -7.21 0.47
C ALA A 74 -11.27 -8.66 0.00
N SER A 75 -11.90 -8.85 -1.17
CA SER A 75 -12.19 -10.15 -1.76
C SER A 75 -11.14 -10.63 -2.78
N LYS A 76 -10.26 -9.72 -3.23
CA LYS A 76 -9.28 -9.99 -4.28
C LYS A 76 -7.99 -10.57 -3.68
N PRO A 77 -7.26 -11.42 -4.43
CA PRO A 77 -6.02 -12.01 -3.94
C PRO A 77 -4.93 -10.95 -3.73
N LEU A 78 -3.99 -11.24 -2.83
CA LEU A 78 -2.72 -10.53 -2.75
C LEU A 78 -1.70 -11.21 -3.68
N VAL A 79 -1.09 -10.43 -4.57
CA VAL A 79 -0.08 -10.90 -5.51
C VAL A 79 1.23 -10.18 -5.22
N LEU A 80 2.26 -10.94 -4.85
CA LEU A 80 3.64 -10.46 -4.77
C LEU A 80 4.28 -10.52 -6.17
N TRP A 81 4.84 -9.40 -6.61
CA TRP A 81 5.55 -9.29 -7.88
C TRP A 81 7.03 -8.97 -7.64
N LEU A 82 7.90 -9.81 -8.21
CA LEU A 82 9.35 -9.70 -8.13
C LEU A 82 9.91 -9.68 -9.56
N ASN A 83 10.64 -8.63 -9.91
CA ASN A 83 11.48 -8.66 -11.09
C ASN A 83 12.81 -9.35 -10.77
N GLY A 84 13.32 -10.13 -11.73
CA GLY A 84 14.58 -10.86 -11.62
C GLY A 84 15.79 -10.02 -12.01
N GLY A 85 16.87 -10.65 -12.45
CA GLY A 85 18.10 -9.97 -12.83
C GLY A 85 19.30 -10.88 -12.61
N PRO A 86 20.11 -10.63 -11.56
CA PRO A 86 19.76 -10.00 -10.27
C PRO A 86 19.83 -8.48 -10.29
N GLY A 87 19.12 -7.82 -9.37
CA GLY A 87 19.29 -6.40 -9.12
C GLY A 87 18.31 -5.45 -9.84
N CYS A 88 17.40 -5.95 -10.67
CA CYS A 88 16.40 -5.08 -11.30
C CYS A 88 15.28 -4.73 -10.33
N SER A 89 14.80 -3.48 -10.41
CA SER A 89 13.73 -2.97 -9.56
C SER A 89 12.35 -3.47 -9.99
N SER A 90 11.63 -4.12 -9.07
CA SER A 90 10.22 -4.45 -9.22
C SER A 90 9.31 -3.23 -9.33
N LEU A 91 9.73 -2.10 -8.77
CA LEU A 91 9.02 -0.83 -8.88
C LEU A 91 9.19 -0.25 -10.29
N GLY A 92 10.43 -0.08 -10.74
CA GLY A 92 10.73 0.56 -12.01
C GLY A 92 10.25 -0.27 -13.21
N VAL A 93 10.50 -1.58 -13.20
CA VAL A 93 10.11 -2.48 -14.29
C VAL A 93 8.68 -2.95 -14.09
N GLY A 94 8.38 -3.71 -13.04
CA GLY A 94 7.05 -4.26 -12.77
C GLY A 94 5.95 -3.20 -12.68
N ALA A 95 6.04 -2.32 -11.68
CA ALA A 95 4.96 -1.40 -11.37
C ALA A 95 4.77 -0.29 -12.43
N PHE A 96 5.86 0.28 -12.94
CA PHE A 96 5.79 1.44 -13.84
C PHE A 96 6.02 1.11 -15.32
N SER A 97 6.53 -0.07 -15.66
CA SER A 97 6.85 -0.45 -17.05
C SER A 97 6.17 -1.74 -17.53
N GLU A 98 5.50 -2.49 -16.66
CA GLU A 98 4.82 -3.75 -17.02
C GLU A 98 3.34 -3.72 -16.62
N ASN A 99 3.01 -4.15 -15.41
CA ASN A 99 1.63 -4.49 -15.05
C ASN A 99 1.01 -3.64 -13.94
N GLY A 100 1.75 -2.67 -13.40
CA GLY A 100 1.18 -1.75 -12.40
C GLY A 100 0.23 -0.71 -13.01
N PRO A 101 -0.42 0.08 -12.13
CA PRO A 101 -1.58 0.90 -12.51
C PRO A 101 -1.25 2.12 -13.35
N PHE A 102 0.04 2.50 -13.40
CA PHE A 102 0.49 3.72 -14.06
C PHE A 102 1.68 3.46 -14.96
N ARG A 103 1.76 4.19 -16.07
CA ARG A 103 2.96 4.31 -16.91
C ARG A 103 3.50 5.74 -16.85
N PRO A 104 4.81 5.95 -16.67
CA PRO A 104 5.41 7.28 -16.80
C PRO A 104 5.30 7.80 -18.23
N ASN A 105 4.91 9.07 -18.38
CA ASN A 105 4.95 9.81 -19.63
C ASN A 105 5.53 11.20 -19.36
N GLY A 106 6.85 11.31 -19.49
CA GLY A 106 7.59 12.52 -19.12
C GLY A 106 7.43 12.84 -17.62
N ARG A 107 6.74 13.93 -17.30
CA ARG A 107 6.51 14.39 -15.91
C ARG A 107 5.14 14.00 -15.35
N VAL A 108 4.33 13.27 -16.11
CA VAL A 108 3.01 12.82 -15.69
C VAL A 108 2.92 11.30 -15.68
N LEU A 109 1.92 10.78 -14.99
CA LEU A 109 1.56 9.38 -15.04
C LEU A 109 0.30 9.22 -15.89
N ILE A 110 0.26 8.19 -16.73
CA ILE A 110 -0.94 7.78 -17.46
C ILE A 110 -1.44 6.45 -16.90
N ARG A 111 -2.75 6.23 -16.89
CA ARG A 111 -3.32 4.97 -16.39
C ARG A 111 -2.96 3.82 -17.34
N ASN A 112 -2.61 2.66 -16.78
CA ASN A 112 -2.45 1.43 -17.52
C ASN A 112 -3.81 0.71 -17.61
N GLU A 113 -4.42 0.67 -18.79
CA GLU A 113 -5.72 0.02 -18.98
C GLU A 113 -5.66 -1.51 -18.77
N HIS A 114 -4.47 -2.10 -18.83
CA HIS A 114 -4.24 -3.54 -18.62
C HIS A 114 -3.53 -3.82 -17.29
N SER A 115 -3.67 -2.94 -16.30
CA SER A 115 -3.05 -3.18 -15.00
C SER A 115 -3.62 -4.43 -14.32
N TRP A 116 -2.73 -5.18 -13.67
CA TRP A 116 -3.12 -6.36 -12.89
C TRP A 116 -3.85 -6.01 -11.61
N ASN A 117 -3.75 -4.76 -11.11
CA ASN A 117 -4.54 -4.34 -9.96
C ASN A 117 -6.04 -4.24 -10.26
N ARG A 118 -6.47 -4.46 -11.50
CA ARG A 118 -7.89 -4.68 -11.83
C ARG A 118 -8.43 -5.98 -11.21
N GLU A 119 -7.57 -6.96 -10.97
CA GLU A 119 -7.96 -8.30 -10.50
C GLU A 119 -7.27 -8.75 -9.21
N ALA A 120 -6.32 -7.98 -8.68
CA ALA A 120 -5.56 -8.34 -7.48
C ALA A 120 -5.10 -7.11 -6.69
N ASN A 121 -4.81 -7.31 -5.41
CA ASN A 121 -4.00 -6.39 -4.63
C ASN A 121 -2.53 -6.68 -4.98
N MET A 122 -1.83 -5.72 -5.59
CA MET A 122 -0.48 -5.92 -6.11
C MET A 122 0.57 -5.36 -5.16
N LEU A 123 1.51 -6.20 -4.75
CA LEU A 123 2.67 -5.84 -3.92
C LEU A 123 3.95 -5.97 -4.75
N TYR A 124 4.59 -4.85 -5.03
CA TYR A 124 5.88 -4.77 -5.69
C TYR A 124 6.97 -4.62 -4.63
N LEU A 125 7.90 -5.57 -4.56
CA LEU A 125 8.97 -5.57 -3.57
C LEU A 125 10.31 -5.40 -4.26
N GLU A 126 11.11 -4.43 -3.81
CA GLU A 126 12.47 -4.24 -4.30
C GLU A 126 13.42 -5.14 -3.51
N THR A 127 13.92 -6.18 -4.18
CA THR A 127 14.78 -7.20 -3.58
C THR A 127 15.87 -7.61 -4.57
N PRO A 128 17.08 -7.94 -4.09
CA PRO A 128 17.54 -7.87 -2.69
C PRO A 128 17.83 -6.43 -2.22
N VAL A 129 18.37 -6.30 -1.01
CA VAL A 129 18.91 -5.05 -0.48
C VAL A 129 19.87 -4.40 -1.49
N GLY A 130 19.76 -3.09 -1.68
CA GLY A 130 20.54 -2.32 -2.67
C GLY A 130 19.83 -2.13 -4.01
N VAL A 131 18.74 -2.86 -4.26
CA VAL A 131 17.89 -2.62 -5.42
C VAL A 131 16.96 -1.44 -5.17
N GLY A 132 17.01 -0.45 -6.07
CA GLY A 132 16.14 0.71 -6.04
C GLY A 132 16.28 1.51 -4.75
N PHE A 133 15.21 1.58 -3.97
CA PHE A 133 15.17 2.27 -2.68
C PHE A 133 15.47 1.36 -1.48
N SER A 134 15.58 0.03 -1.66
CA SER A 134 15.96 -0.90 -0.60
C SER A 134 17.41 -0.71 -0.17
N TYR A 135 17.68 -0.74 1.13
CA TYR A 135 19.00 -0.38 1.68
C TYR A 135 19.41 -1.21 2.90
N ALA A 136 20.69 -1.13 3.21
CA ALA A 136 21.31 -1.57 4.45
C ALA A 136 22.37 -0.56 4.92
N THR A 137 22.57 -0.49 6.24
CA THR A 137 23.61 0.37 6.81
C THR A 137 25.00 -0.26 6.73
N ASP A 138 25.08 -1.59 6.77
CA ASP A 138 26.32 -2.35 6.65
C ASP A 138 26.65 -2.61 5.17
N SER A 139 27.78 -2.05 4.71
CA SER A 139 28.23 -2.16 3.32
C SER A 139 28.53 -3.60 2.89
N SER A 140 28.82 -4.51 3.82
CA SER A 140 29.01 -5.94 3.50
C SER A 140 27.73 -6.60 2.97
N SER A 141 26.55 -6.01 3.27
CA SER A 141 25.25 -6.51 2.81
C SER A 141 25.04 -6.41 1.30
N TYR A 142 25.88 -5.64 0.59
CA TYR A 142 25.82 -5.46 -0.86
C TYR A 142 26.79 -6.35 -1.63
N VAL A 143 27.67 -7.08 -0.93
CA VAL A 143 28.69 -7.94 -1.56
C VAL A 143 28.11 -9.27 -2.02
N ALA A 144 26.94 -9.66 -1.49
CA ALA A 144 26.26 -10.93 -1.77
C ALA A 144 25.02 -10.76 -2.67
N VAL A 145 25.07 -9.85 -3.65
CA VAL A 145 24.00 -9.70 -4.65
C VAL A 145 24.51 -10.29 -5.96
N ASP A 146 24.56 -11.62 -6.01
CA ASP A 146 24.91 -12.41 -7.18
C ASP A 146 23.84 -13.50 -7.43
N ASP A 147 23.97 -14.20 -8.55
CA ASP A 147 23.08 -15.32 -8.93
C ASP A 147 23.15 -16.50 -7.94
N GLU A 148 24.16 -16.54 -7.06
CA GLU A 148 24.38 -17.62 -6.10
C GLU A 148 23.69 -17.34 -4.75
N ALA A 149 23.44 -16.07 -4.44
CA ALA A 149 22.80 -15.62 -3.21
C ALA A 149 21.26 -15.47 -3.29
N THR A 150 20.65 -15.64 -4.47
CA THR A 150 19.19 -15.50 -4.71
C THR A 150 18.55 -16.80 -5.14
#